data_AF-A0A7X6UFD9-F1
#
_entry.id   AF-A0A7X6UFD9-F1
#
_cell.length_a   1.000
_cell.length_b   1.000
_cell.length_c   1.000
_cell.angle_alpha   90.00
_cell.angle_beta   90.00
_cell.angle_gamma   90.00
#
_symmetry.space_group_name_H-M   'P 1'
#
loop_
_entity.id
_entity.type
_entity.pdbx_description
1 polymer ?
#
loop_
_entity_poly.entity_id
_entity_poly.type
_entity_poly.pdbx_seq_one_letter_code
_entity_poly.pdbx_strand_id
1 'polypeptide(L)'
;RGFCAAPAHAVVLAASLVKAGTFKTVAVTAGGSTAKLGMNGKDHLKKDLPILEDCLAGFAVIISENDGVNPELLVANPGRHAVGTGSSPQHVMASLVTEPLARVNLKVTDVDYYSPEMQNPDITKPAGAGNVPESNMKMIGALAVKQGQLERKDLNDFVDRHGLPGFAPTQGHIPSGVPYMGHAREALLKKEIDRAMIVGKGSLFLGRMTNLFDGISFLMEQNKGAEEDTKVSSDEIRRLIAESLRDFASTLMEGS
;
A
#
# COMPACT_ATOMS: atom_id res chain seq x y z
N ARG A 1 -4.90 -13.35 -10.25
CA ARG A 1 -5.47 -14.19 -9.16
C ARG A 1 -5.32 -13.38 -7.87
N GLY A 2 -6.30 -13.38 -6.95
CA GLY A 2 -6.16 -12.64 -5.69
C GLY A 2 -7.44 -12.12 -5.03
N PHE A 3 -8.63 -12.26 -5.63
CA PHE A 3 -9.87 -11.66 -5.08
C PHE A 3 -9.64 -10.20 -4.63
N CYS A 4 -9.93 -9.84 -3.38
CA CYS A 4 -9.69 -8.52 -2.83
C CYS A 4 -8.21 -8.08 -2.82
N ALA A 5 -7.24 -9.00 -2.91
CA ALA A 5 -5.82 -8.65 -3.06
C ALA A 5 -5.45 -8.23 -4.49
N ALA A 6 -6.24 -8.63 -5.51
CA ALA A 6 -5.90 -8.44 -6.91
C ALA A 6 -5.60 -6.97 -7.30
N PRO A 7 -6.36 -5.96 -6.81
CA PRO A 7 -6.01 -4.55 -7.00
C PRO A 7 -4.59 -4.17 -6.60
N ALA A 8 -4.16 -4.56 -5.40
CA ALA A 8 -2.85 -4.19 -4.89
C ALA A 8 -1.75 -4.87 -5.71
N HIS A 9 -1.95 -6.13 -6.12
CA HIS A 9 -1.04 -6.82 -7.05
C HIS A 9 -0.94 -6.09 -8.39
N ALA A 10 -2.09 -5.65 -8.94
CA ALA A 10 -2.12 -4.93 -10.22
C ALA A 10 -1.41 -3.57 -10.13
N VAL A 11 -1.58 -2.83 -9.03
CA VAL A 11 -0.85 -1.58 -8.79
C VAL A 11 0.66 -1.81 -8.70
N VAL A 12 1.11 -2.79 -7.90
CA VAL A 12 2.53 -3.11 -7.78
C VAL A 12 3.13 -3.53 -9.13
N LEU A 13 2.41 -4.35 -9.90
CA LEU A 13 2.84 -4.76 -11.23
C LEU A 13 2.93 -3.58 -12.21
N ALA A 14 1.89 -2.73 -12.23
CA ALA A 14 1.86 -1.55 -13.09
C ALA A 14 2.99 -0.58 -12.78
N ALA A 15 3.22 -0.27 -11.49
CA ALA A 15 4.34 0.55 -11.05
C ALA A 15 5.70 -0.07 -11.41
N SER A 16 5.83 -1.40 -11.32
CA SER A 16 7.07 -2.09 -11.72
C SER A 16 7.33 -1.99 -13.21
N LEU A 17 6.28 -2.12 -14.04
CA LEU A 17 6.38 -2.00 -15.49
C LEU A 17 6.75 -0.58 -15.92
N VAL A 18 6.18 0.44 -15.25
CA VAL A 18 6.53 1.84 -15.48
C VAL A 18 7.97 2.12 -15.06
N LYS A 19 8.36 1.68 -13.86
CA LYS A 19 9.72 1.85 -13.34
C LYS A 19 10.78 1.15 -14.21
N ALA A 20 10.43 0.03 -14.84
CA ALA A 20 11.32 -0.69 -15.76
C ALA A 20 11.43 -0.03 -17.15
N GLY A 21 10.66 1.03 -17.43
CA GLY A 21 10.62 1.68 -18.74
C GLY A 21 9.87 0.88 -19.81
N THR A 22 9.19 -0.22 -19.45
CA THR A 22 8.41 -1.04 -20.39
C THR A 22 7.21 -0.26 -20.93
N PHE A 23 6.57 0.55 -20.08
CA PHE A 23 5.46 1.43 -20.45
C PHE A 23 5.63 2.78 -19.74
N LYS A 24 5.26 3.88 -20.41
CA LYS A 24 5.25 5.21 -19.77
C LYS A 24 4.08 5.41 -18.81
N THR A 25 2.97 4.73 -19.08
CA THR A 25 1.74 4.87 -18.32
C THR A 25 0.95 3.58 -18.38
N VAL A 26 0.42 3.15 -17.24
CA VAL A 26 -0.42 1.97 -17.10
C VAL A 26 -1.66 2.34 -16.29
N ALA A 27 -2.84 1.99 -16.81
CA ALA A 27 -4.09 2.11 -16.09
C ALA A 27 -4.41 0.79 -15.37
N VAL A 28 -4.70 0.87 -14.07
CA VAL A 28 -5.21 -0.24 -13.28
C VAL A 28 -6.68 0.03 -12.97
N THR A 29 -7.56 -0.83 -13.49
CA THR A 29 -9.00 -0.73 -13.24
C THR A 29 -9.50 -1.93 -12.46
N ALA A 30 -10.39 -1.71 -11.51
CA ALA A 30 -11.14 -2.79 -10.89
C ALA A 30 -12.59 -2.39 -10.61
N GLY A 31 -13.45 -3.39 -10.48
CA GLY A 31 -14.88 -3.22 -10.30
C GLY A 31 -15.46 -4.24 -9.33
N GLY A 32 -16.65 -3.92 -8.84
CA GLY A 32 -17.53 -4.86 -8.18
C GLY A 32 -18.08 -5.90 -9.16
N SER A 33 -18.83 -6.86 -8.63
CA SER A 33 -19.51 -7.89 -9.43
C SER A 33 -20.96 -7.96 -9.01
N THR A 34 -21.87 -7.93 -9.99
CA THR A 34 -23.32 -8.08 -9.76
C THR A 34 -23.65 -9.42 -9.09
N ALA A 35 -22.89 -10.48 -9.40
CA ALA A 35 -23.03 -11.77 -8.74
C ALA A 35 -22.70 -11.67 -7.23
N LYS A 36 -21.64 -10.92 -6.88
CA LYS A 36 -21.28 -10.70 -5.47
C LYS A 36 -22.30 -9.83 -4.75
N LEU A 37 -22.83 -8.81 -5.42
CA LEU A 37 -23.93 -7.98 -4.91
C LEU A 37 -25.16 -8.85 -4.60
N GLY A 38 -25.58 -9.71 -5.54
CA GLY A 38 -26.69 -10.64 -5.32
C GLY A 38 -26.44 -11.64 -4.19
N MET A 39 -25.21 -12.14 -4.03
CA MET A 39 -24.82 -13.01 -2.91
C MET A 39 -24.92 -12.29 -1.56
N ASN A 40 -24.43 -11.05 -1.46
CA ASN A 40 -24.50 -10.24 -0.25
C ASN A 40 -25.96 -9.89 0.07
N GLY A 41 -26.73 -9.46 -0.92
CA GLY A 41 -28.16 -9.18 -0.78
C GLY A 41 -28.97 -10.38 -0.30
N LYS A 42 -28.67 -11.59 -0.80
CA LYS A 42 -29.27 -12.83 -0.30
C LYS A 42 -28.97 -13.08 1.18
N ASP A 43 -27.78 -12.71 1.66
CA ASP A 43 -27.44 -12.85 3.08
C ASP A 43 -28.17 -11.82 3.96
N HIS A 44 -28.33 -10.58 3.48
CA HIS A 44 -29.14 -9.56 4.14
C HIS A 44 -30.60 -10.01 4.31
N LEU A 45 -31.22 -10.48 3.22
CA LEU A 45 -32.62 -10.95 3.25
C LEU A 45 -32.82 -12.13 4.20
N LYS A 46 -31.86 -13.06 4.29
CA LYS A 46 -31.93 -14.18 5.25
C LYS A 46 -31.89 -13.75 6.72
N LYS A 47 -31.42 -12.54 6.98
CA LYS A 47 -31.31 -11.93 8.31
C LYS A 47 -32.39 -10.88 8.55
N ASP A 48 -33.42 -10.84 7.69
CA ASP A 48 -34.50 -9.85 7.72
C ASP A 48 -33.97 -8.39 7.67
N LEU A 49 -32.84 -8.18 6.99
CA LEU A 49 -32.25 -6.86 6.77
C LEU A 49 -32.65 -6.32 5.39
N PRO A 50 -32.78 -4.97 5.24
CA PRO A 50 -32.85 -4.37 3.91
C PRO A 50 -31.57 -4.66 3.14
N ILE A 51 -31.61 -4.53 1.81
CA ILE A 51 -30.41 -4.61 0.98
C ILE A 51 -29.52 -3.41 1.31
N LEU A 52 -28.48 -3.63 2.13
CA LEU A 52 -27.55 -2.57 2.58
C LEU A 52 -26.55 -2.15 1.49
N GLU A 53 -26.57 -2.83 0.34
CA GLU A 53 -25.62 -2.64 -0.74
C GLU A 53 -26.32 -2.85 -2.09
N ASP A 54 -26.65 -1.76 -2.76
CA ASP A 54 -27.44 -1.71 -3.99
C ASP A 54 -26.76 -0.93 -5.14
N CYS A 55 -25.50 -0.51 -4.95
CA CYS A 55 -24.69 0.16 -5.97
C CYS A 55 -23.63 -0.78 -6.56
N LEU A 56 -23.13 -0.52 -7.77
CA LEU A 56 -21.94 -1.21 -8.29
C LEU A 56 -20.77 -0.22 -8.31
N ALA A 57 -19.70 -0.54 -7.59
CA ALA A 57 -18.53 0.34 -7.52
C ALA A 57 -17.43 -0.05 -8.50
N GLY A 58 -16.61 0.92 -8.87
CA GLY A 58 -15.42 0.75 -9.69
C GLY A 58 -14.41 1.84 -9.38
N PHE A 59 -13.14 1.57 -9.68
CA PHE A 59 -12.08 2.57 -9.59
C PHE A 59 -11.06 2.37 -10.72
N ALA A 60 -10.32 3.44 -11.00
CA ALA A 60 -9.16 3.43 -11.87
C ALA A 60 -8.00 4.15 -11.18
N VAL A 61 -6.79 3.61 -11.29
CA VAL A 61 -5.54 4.24 -10.88
C VAL A 61 -4.66 4.37 -12.12
N ILE A 62 -4.24 5.61 -12.43
CA ILE A 62 -3.30 5.89 -13.51
C ILE A 62 -1.91 6.00 -12.90
N ILE A 63 -0.99 5.16 -13.36
CA ILE A 63 0.39 5.12 -12.89
C ILE A 63 1.27 5.50 -14.06
N SER A 64 2.06 6.56 -13.91
CA SER A 64 2.97 7.10 -14.93
C SER A 64 4.38 7.24 -14.39
N GLU A 65 5.32 7.61 -15.26
CA GLU A 65 6.65 8.06 -14.89
C GLU A 65 6.58 9.17 -13.83
N ASN A 66 7.63 9.28 -13.01
CA ASN A 66 7.72 10.29 -11.96
C ASN A 66 7.65 11.69 -12.58
N ASP A 67 6.60 12.45 -12.23
CA ASP A 67 6.35 13.80 -12.73
C ASP A 67 6.80 14.90 -11.75
N GLY A 68 7.40 14.52 -10.61
CA GLY A 68 7.83 15.40 -9.55
C GLY A 68 6.70 16.00 -8.69
N VAL A 69 5.45 15.57 -8.89
CA VAL A 69 4.27 16.14 -8.23
C VAL A 69 3.45 15.06 -7.53
N ASN A 70 3.07 14.00 -8.26
CA ASN A 70 2.20 12.96 -7.75
C ASN A 70 2.94 11.99 -6.82
N PRO A 71 2.28 11.43 -5.79
CA PRO A 71 2.91 10.52 -4.85
C PRO A 71 3.67 9.36 -5.50
N GLU A 72 4.80 9.00 -4.91
CA GLU A 72 5.60 7.88 -5.37
C GLU A 72 5.09 6.57 -4.77
N LEU A 73 5.12 5.50 -5.58
CA LEU A 73 4.78 4.15 -5.14
C LEU A 73 6.06 3.37 -4.84
N LEU A 74 6.31 3.08 -3.56
CA LEU A 74 7.48 2.30 -3.15
C LEU A 74 7.24 0.80 -3.35
N VAL A 75 7.51 0.33 -4.57
CA VAL A 75 7.23 -1.05 -4.99
C VAL A 75 8.47 -1.95 -5.09
N ALA A 76 9.65 -1.46 -4.71
CA ALA A 76 10.89 -2.26 -4.71
C ALA A 76 10.91 -3.29 -3.57
N ASN A 77 10.30 -2.99 -2.43
CA ASN A 77 10.24 -3.84 -1.24
C ASN A 77 8.80 -4.08 -0.78
N PRO A 78 7.91 -4.61 -1.64
CA PRO A 78 6.51 -4.80 -1.25
C PRO A 78 6.41 -5.79 -0.09
N GLY A 79 5.40 -5.63 0.76
CA GLY A 79 5.00 -6.71 1.65
C GLY A 79 4.40 -7.82 0.82
N ARG A 80 4.68 -9.07 1.17
CA ARG A 80 4.19 -10.22 0.41
C ARG A 80 3.84 -11.35 1.35
N HIS A 81 2.62 -11.84 1.22
CA HIS A 81 2.22 -13.10 1.83
C HIS A 81 2.62 -14.24 0.90
N ALA A 82 3.36 -15.21 1.43
CA ALA A 82 3.70 -16.44 0.72
C ALA A 82 2.94 -17.61 1.36
N VAL A 83 2.74 -18.70 0.61
CA VAL A 83 2.05 -19.90 1.13
C VAL A 83 2.68 -20.40 2.45
N GLY A 84 4.01 -20.30 2.57
CA GLY A 84 4.75 -20.70 3.78
C GLY A 84 4.63 -19.75 4.98
N THR A 85 4.08 -18.54 4.83
CA THR A 85 3.87 -17.59 5.94
C THR A 85 2.87 -18.12 6.99
N GLY A 86 1.99 -19.03 6.58
CA GLY A 86 0.87 -19.50 7.40
C GLY A 86 -0.32 -18.53 7.35
N SER A 87 -1.41 -18.91 8.01
CA SER A 87 -2.71 -18.24 7.91
C SER A 87 -3.15 -17.50 9.18
N SER A 88 -2.31 -17.43 10.22
CA SER A 88 -2.65 -16.67 11.42
C SER A 88 -2.68 -15.16 11.08
N PRO A 89 -3.64 -14.38 11.61
CA PRO A 89 -3.70 -12.94 11.38
C PRO A 89 -2.38 -12.22 11.70
N GLN A 90 -1.67 -12.67 12.74
CA GLN A 90 -0.37 -12.14 13.14
C GLN A 90 0.69 -12.35 12.06
N HIS A 91 0.82 -13.56 11.51
CA HIS A 91 1.82 -13.83 10.47
C HIS A 91 1.47 -13.11 9.16
N VAL A 92 0.19 -13.08 8.80
CA VAL A 92 -0.27 -12.38 7.60
C VAL A 92 0.02 -10.88 7.72
N MET A 93 -0.32 -10.25 8.84
CA MET A 93 -0.04 -8.82 9.03
C MET A 93 1.45 -8.54 9.21
N ALA A 94 2.22 -9.45 9.81
CA ALA A 94 3.67 -9.26 9.91
C ALA A 94 4.32 -9.21 8.52
N SER A 95 3.98 -10.14 7.62
CA SER A 95 4.57 -10.20 6.28
C SER A 95 4.10 -9.09 5.34
N LEU A 96 2.89 -8.57 5.58
CA LEU A 96 2.32 -7.47 4.81
C LEU A 96 2.63 -6.09 5.39
N VAL A 97 3.01 -5.95 6.66
CA VAL A 97 3.17 -4.62 7.29
C VAL A 97 4.52 -4.48 7.97
N THR A 98 4.77 -5.21 9.05
CA THR A 98 5.96 -4.93 9.86
C THR A 98 7.27 -5.33 9.19
N GLU A 99 7.29 -6.46 8.47
CA GLU A 99 8.47 -6.94 7.76
C GLU A 99 8.88 -6.03 6.59
N PRO A 100 7.98 -5.58 5.69
CA PRO A 100 8.35 -4.63 4.64
C PRO A 100 8.80 -3.29 5.19
N LEU A 101 8.17 -2.77 6.26
CA LEU A 101 8.61 -1.52 6.89
C LEU A 101 10.03 -1.65 7.47
N ALA A 102 10.32 -2.75 8.16
CA ALA A 102 11.66 -3.01 8.68
C ALA A 102 12.72 -3.08 7.57
N ARG A 103 12.40 -3.63 6.38
CA ARG A 103 13.34 -3.66 5.23
C ARG A 103 13.74 -2.29 4.72
N VAL A 104 12.93 -1.26 4.98
CA VAL A 104 13.20 0.13 4.59
C VAL A 104 13.48 1.02 5.80
N ASN A 105 13.83 0.43 6.94
CA ASN A 105 14.13 1.12 8.21
C ASN A 105 13.00 2.05 8.71
N LEU A 106 11.74 1.69 8.44
CA LEU A 106 10.56 2.38 8.98
C LEU A 106 9.94 1.56 10.12
N LYS A 107 9.40 2.26 11.10
CA LYS A 107 8.52 1.73 12.14
C LYS A 107 7.07 1.79 11.68
N VAL A 108 6.22 1.04 12.37
CA VAL A 108 4.77 1.10 12.21
C VAL A 108 4.23 2.50 12.56
N THR A 109 4.89 3.20 13.47
CA THR A 109 4.51 4.57 13.85
C THR A 109 4.93 5.65 12.84
N ASP A 110 5.73 5.29 11.83
CA ASP A 110 6.24 6.25 10.82
C ASP A 110 5.33 6.34 9.57
N VAL A 111 4.19 5.64 9.59
CA VAL A 111 3.17 5.64 8.53
C VAL A 111 1.92 6.33 9.07
N ASP A 112 1.45 7.36 8.37
CA ASP A 112 0.30 8.15 8.82
C ASP A 112 -1.00 7.35 8.77
N TYR A 113 -1.26 6.68 7.64
CA TYR A 113 -2.47 5.88 7.49
C TYR A 113 -2.22 4.49 6.93
N TYR A 114 -2.90 3.52 7.51
CA TYR A 114 -3.01 2.16 6.99
C TYR A 114 -4.37 1.97 6.33
N SER A 115 -4.37 1.43 5.11
CA SER A 115 -5.59 1.01 4.40
C SER A 115 -5.63 -0.51 4.24
N PRO A 116 -6.06 -1.26 5.29
CA PRO A 116 -6.19 -2.71 5.24
C PRO A 116 -7.66 -3.15 5.11
N GLU A 117 -8.06 -3.58 3.91
CA GLU A 117 -9.43 -4.06 3.63
C GLU A 117 -10.53 -3.05 4.03
N MET A 118 -10.86 -2.10 3.15
CA MET A 118 -11.69 -0.92 3.45
C MET A 118 -13.21 -1.17 3.51
N GLN A 119 -13.63 -2.38 3.90
CA GLN A 119 -15.04 -2.79 3.96
C GLN A 119 -15.87 -1.86 4.86
N ASN A 120 -16.97 -1.34 4.34
CA ASN A 120 -17.88 -0.50 5.11
C ASN A 120 -18.50 -1.28 6.30
N PRO A 121 -18.24 -0.87 7.56
CA PRO A 121 -18.74 -1.55 8.75
C PRO A 121 -20.27 -1.52 8.88
N ASP A 122 -20.94 -0.55 8.27
CA ASP A 122 -22.41 -0.49 8.27
C ASP A 122 -23.02 -1.63 7.45
N ILE A 123 -22.25 -2.20 6.51
CA ILE A 123 -22.63 -3.40 5.75
C ILE A 123 -22.18 -4.67 6.49
N THR A 124 -20.94 -4.71 6.97
CA THR A 124 -20.34 -5.94 7.51
C THR A 124 -20.77 -6.27 8.93
N LYS A 125 -21.07 -5.27 9.79
CA LYS A 125 -21.52 -5.52 11.17
C LYS A 125 -22.89 -6.21 11.21
N PRO A 126 -23.95 -5.75 10.51
CA PRO A 126 -25.22 -6.47 10.45
C PRO A 126 -25.10 -7.86 9.82
N ALA A 127 -24.17 -8.02 8.87
CA ALA A 127 -23.85 -9.31 8.27
C ALA A 127 -23.01 -10.23 9.17
N GLY A 128 -22.60 -9.80 10.37
CA GLY A 128 -21.86 -10.63 11.33
C GLY A 128 -20.36 -10.75 11.10
N ALA A 129 -19.80 -9.98 10.15
CA ALA A 129 -18.36 -9.93 9.89
C ALA A 129 -17.62 -8.87 10.74
N GLY A 130 -18.35 -8.00 11.46
CA GLY A 130 -17.79 -7.00 12.36
C GLY A 130 -17.14 -5.81 11.63
N ASN A 131 -16.25 -5.07 12.31
CA ASN A 131 -15.50 -3.96 11.73
C ASN A 131 -14.13 -4.44 11.23
N VAL A 132 -14.05 -4.78 9.93
CA VAL A 132 -12.83 -5.38 9.35
C VAL A 132 -11.64 -4.42 9.33
N PRO A 133 -11.75 -3.15 8.85
CA PRO A 133 -10.65 -2.19 8.89
C PRO A 133 -10.09 -2.00 10.31
N GLU A 134 -10.97 -1.78 11.30
CA GLU A 134 -10.55 -1.56 12.69
C GLU A 134 -9.87 -2.80 13.29
N SER A 135 -10.38 -4.00 13.00
CA SER A 135 -9.77 -5.26 13.44
C SER A 135 -8.36 -5.45 12.88
N ASN A 136 -8.18 -5.18 11.58
CA ASN A 136 -6.88 -5.21 10.93
C ASN A 136 -5.94 -4.14 11.54
N MET A 137 -6.44 -2.95 11.81
CA MET A 137 -5.66 -1.88 12.43
C MET A 137 -5.20 -2.22 13.85
N LYS A 138 -6.08 -2.83 14.67
CA LYS A 138 -5.71 -3.37 16.00
C LYS A 138 -4.61 -4.42 15.90
N MET A 139 -4.63 -5.26 14.87
CA MET A 139 -3.57 -6.25 14.65
C MET A 139 -2.23 -5.59 14.31
N ILE A 140 -2.23 -4.57 13.46
CA ILE A 140 -1.03 -3.79 13.11
C ILE A 140 -0.45 -3.14 14.39
N GLY A 141 -1.28 -2.46 15.18
CA GLY A 141 -0.86 -1.87 16.45
C GLY A 141 -0.34 -2.91 17.45
N ALA A 142 -0.98 -4.08 17.56
CA ALA A 142 -0.53 -5.16 18.43
C ALA A 142 0.86 -5.70 18.02
N LEU A 143 1.15 -5.76 16.72
CA LEU A 143 2.48 -6.12 16.22
C LEU A 143 3.51 -5.03 16.54
N ALA A 144 3.14 -3.75 16.45
CA ALA A 144 4.00 -2.64 16.87
C ALA A 144 4.36 -2.71 18.37
N VAL A 145 3.38 -3.04 19.22
CA VAL A 145 3.60 -3.27 20.65
C VAL A 145 4.55 -4.43 20.87
N LYS A 146 4.35 -5.56 20.17
CA LYS A 146 5.22 -6.73 20.26
C LYS A 146 6.66 -6.41 19.85
N GLN A 147 6.87 -5.49 18.90
CA GLN A 147 8.19 -5.05 18.43
C GLN A 147 8.79 -3.91 19.26
N GLY A 148 8.13 -3.44 20.32
CA GLY A 148 8.60 -2.34 21.15
C GLY A 148 8.54 -0.97 20.46
N GLN A 149 7.76 -0.82 19.38
CA GLN A 149 7.57 0.44 18.66
C GLN A 149 6.43 1.28 19.23
N LEU A 150 5.53 0.65 19.99
CA LEU A 150 4.34 1.25 20.59
C LEU A 150 4.16 0.71 22.01
N GLU A 151 3.77 1.53 22.97
CA GLU A 151 3.40 1.01 24.29
C GLU A 151 1.98 0.42 24.26
N ARG A 152 1.74 -0.65 25.03
CA ARG A 152 0.42 -1.33 25.04
C ARG A 152 -0.73 -0.38 25.40
N LYS A 153 -0.48 0.63 26.24
CA LYS A 153 -1.48 1.61 26.67
C LYS A 153 -1.92 2.56 25.54
N ASP A 154 -1.05 2.77 24.55
CA ASP A 154 -1.28 3.70 23.43
C ASP A 154 -1.93 3.02 22.22
N LEU A 155 -2.29 1.74 22.33
CA LEU A 155 -2.82 0.94 21.23
C LEU A 155 -4.13 1.51 20.64
N ASN A 156 -5.05 1.94 21.50
CA ASN A 156 -6.34 2.46 21.03
C ASN A 156 -6.15 3.81 20.32
N ASP A 157 -5.38 4.71 20.92
CA ASP A 157 -4.99 5.99 20.31
C ASP A 157 -4.31 5.79 18.95
N PHE A 158 -3.45 4.77 18.82
CA PHE A 158 -2.81 4.44 17.55
C PHE A 158 -3.83 4.00 16.49
N VAL A 159 -4.81 3.17 16.88
CA VAL A 159 -5.89 2.72 15.98
C VAL A 159 -6.75 3.90 15.54
N ASP A 160 -7.07 4.82 16.45
CA ASP A 160 -7.91 5.98 16.15
C ASP A 160 -7.18 7.01 15.27
N ARG A 161 -5.87 7.19 15.46
CA ARG A 161 -5.07 8.17 14.69
C ARG A 161 -4.62 7.66 13.33
N HIS A 162 -4.20 6.40 13.23
CA HIS A 162 -3.59 5.85 12.01
C HIS A 162 -4.52 4.89 11.24
N GLY A 163 -5.66 4.54 11.82
CA GLY A 163 -6.70 3.75 11.18
C GLY A 163 -7.60 4.61 10.30
N LEU A 164 -8.31 3.95 9.39
CA LEU A 164 -9.30 4.58 8.53
C LEU A 164 -10.67 3.93 8.74
N PRO A 165 -11.76 4.71 8.75
CA PRO A 165 -13.09 4.13 8.69
C PRO A 165 -13.28 3.42 7.35
N GLY A 166 -13.81 2.20 7.38
CA GLY A 166 -14.19 1.50 6.16
C GLY A 166 -15.32 2.22 5.44
N PHE A 167 -15.21 2.37 4.13
CA PHE A 167 -16.22 3.05 3.31
C PHE A 167 -16.55 2.28 2.03
N ALA A 168 -15.74 1.28 1.67
CA ALA A 168 -15.83 0.59 0.42
C ALA A 168 -16.95 -0.47 0.47
N PRO A 169 -17.79 -0.54 -0.57
CA PRO A 169 -18.73 -1.64 -0.72
C PRO A 169 -18.00 -2.99 -0.80
N THR A 170 -18.66 -4.04 -0.33
CA THR A 170 -18.11 -5.40 -0.13
C THR A 170 -18.18 -6.26 -1.40
N GLN A 171 -17.85 -5.65 -2.55
CA GLN A 171 -18.04 -6.24 -3.88
C GLN A 171 -16.71 -6.58 -4.55
N GLY A 172 -16.39 -7.88 -4.63
CA GLY A 172 -15.29 -8.36 -5.45
C GLY A 172 -13.95 -7.72 -5.08
N HIS A 173 -13.42 -6.86 -5.96
CA HIS A 173 -12.14 -6.18 -5.79
C HIS A 173 -12.22 -4.88 -4.98
N ILE A 174 -13.42 -4.32 -4.83
CA ILE A 174 -13.63 -3.01 -4.21
C ILE A 174 -13.25 -2.95 -2.73
N PRO A 175 -13.51 -3.94 -1.87
CA PRO A 175 -13.17 -3.82 -0.45
C PRO A 175 -11.67 -3.97 -0.13
N SER A 176 -10.79 -3.89 -1.12
CA SER A 176 -9.34 -3.89 -0.93
C SER A 176 -8.83 -2.63 -0.21
N GLY A 177 -7.52 -2.52 0.00
CA GLY A 177 -6.90 -1.26 0.46
C GLY A 177 -6.80 -0.16 -0.63
N VAL A 178 -6.90 -0.54 -1.91
CA VAL A 178 -6.65 0.36 -3.06
C VAL A 178 -7.65 1.52 -3.21
N PRO A 179 -8.95 1.43 -2.85
CA PRO A 179 -9.85 2.57 -2.95
C PRO A 179 -9.40 3.82 -2.18
N TYR A 180 -8.61 3.65 -1.10
CA TYR A 180 -8.03 4.78 -0.37
C TYR A 180 -6.99 5.55 -1.21
N MET A 181 -6.51 4.96 -2.30
CA MET A 181 -5.75 5.55 -3.43
C MET A 181 -5.94 7.06 -3.60
N GLY A 182 -7.18 7.43 -3.95
CA GLY A 182 -7.52 8.81 -4.28
C GLY A 182 -7.39 9.75 -3.09
N HIS A 183 -7.93 9.36 -1.93
CA HIS A 183 -7.86 10.16 -0.71
C HIS A 183 -6.43 10.34 -0.20
N ALA A 184 -5.63 9.26 -0.20
CA ALA A 184 -4.22 9.33 0.14
C ALA A 184 -3.46 10.28 -0.78
N ARG A 185 -3.73 10.22 -2.09
CA ARG A 185 -3.12 11.13 -3.06
C ARG A 185 -3.44 12.59 -2.76
N GLU A 186 -4.70 12.92 -2.47
CA GLU A 186 -5.09 14.29 -2.14
C GLU A 186 -4.40 14.79 -0.87
N ALA A 187 -4.35 13.96 0.19
CA ALA A 187 -3.69 14.31 1.44
C ALA A 187 -2.18 14.52 1.26
N LEU A 188 -1.50 13.65 0.49
CA LEU A 188 -0.08 13.78 0.15
C LEU A 188 0.18 15.04 -0.70
N LEU A 189 -0.67 15.37 -1.68
CA LEU A 189 -0.51 16.59 -2.46
C LEU A 189 -0.67 17.86 -1.60
N LYS A 190 -1.53 17.81 -0.58
CA LYS A 190 -1.71 18.89 0.39
C LYS A 190 -0.67 18.89 1.52
N LYS A 191 0.22 17.89 1.56
CA LYS A 191 1.20 17.67 2.64
C LYS A 191 0.55 17.53 4.03
N GLU A 192 -0.64 16.94 4.07
CA GLU A 192 -1.35 16.62 5.31
C GLU A 192 -0.83 15.31 5.94
N ILE A 193 -0.21 14.45 5.13
CA ILE A 193 0.46 13.22 5.52
C ILE A 193 1.75 13.04 4.73
N ASP A 194 2.65 12.20 5.21
CA ASP A 194 3.89 11.83 4.53
C ASP A 194 3.81 10.46 3.86
N ARG A 195 3.09 9.51 4.48
CA ARG A 195 3.01 8.11 4.03
C ARG A 195 1.66 7.46 4.27
N ALA A 196 1.21 6.72 3.27
CA ALA A 196 0.08 5.79 3.40
C ALA A 196 0.50 4.39 2.99
N MET A 197 0.14 3.38 3.78
CA MET A 197 0.37 1.98 3.44
C MET A 197 -0.90 1.34 2.92
N ILE A 198 -0.81 0.79 1.71
CA ILE A 198 -1.93 0.12 1.04
C ILE A 198 -1.74 -1.38 1.20
N VAL A 199 -2.74 -2.06 1.76
CA VAL A 199 -2.68 -3.50 2.00
C VAL A 199 -3.80 -4.21 1.24
N GLY A 200 -3.41 -5.03 0.26
CA GLY A 200 -4.30 -5.97 -0.41
C GLY A 200 -4.19 -7.32 0.26
N LYS A 201 -5.33 -7.85 0.71
CA LYS A 201 -5.43 -9.19 1.30
C LYS A 201 -6.73 -9.82 0.80
N GLY A 202 -6.67 -11.10 0.48
CA GLY A 202 -7.82 -11.86 0.00
C GLY A 202 -7.62 -13.34 0.21
N SER A 203 -8.70 -14.10 0.32
CA SER A 203 -8.59 -15.56 0.38
C SER A 203 -8.10 -16.10 -0.97
N LEU A 204 -7.22 -17.12 -0.96
CA LEU A 204 -6.77 -17.79 -2.19
C LEU A 204 -7.89 -18.61 -2.84
N PHE A 205 -8.77 -19.15 -2.00
CA PHE A 205 -9.92 -19.95 -2.38
C PHE A 205 -11.15 -19.49 -1.59
N LEU A 206 -12.31 -20.05 -1.91
CA LEU A 206 -13.49 -19.88 -1.06
C LEU A 206 -13.18 -20.41 0.35
N GLY A 207 -13.53 -19.67 1.39
CA GLY A 207 -13.16 -19.99 2.78
C GLY A 207 -13.64 -21.35 3.32
N ARG A 208 -14.53 -22.04 2.59
CA ARG A 208 -14.91 -23.43 2.90
C ARG A 208 -13.90 -24.48 2.42
N MET A 209 -12.94 -24.09 1.58
CA MET A 209 -11.94 -24.98 0.99
C MET A 209 -10.60 -24.91 1.72
N THR A 210 -10.10 -23.70 1.98
CA THR A 210 -8.85 -23.48 2.72
C THR A 210 -8.92 -22.16 3.49
N ASN A 211 -8.08 -22.03 4.51
CA ASN A 211 -7.84 -20.78 5.23
C ASN A 211 -6.60 -20.04 4.72
N LEU A 212 -6.17 -20.33 3.49
CA LEU A 212 -4.98 -19.69 2.90
C LEU A 212 -5.35 -18.32 2.32
N PHE A 213 -4.46 -17.36 2.50
CA PHE A 213 -4.59 -15.99 1.99
C PHE A 213 -3.56 -15.75 0.90
N ASP A 214 -3.89 -14.83 0.01
CA ASP A 214 -2.93 -14.10 -0.81
C ASP A 214 -2.89 -12.66 -0.31
N GLY A 215 -1.75 -12.00 -0.49
CA GLY A 215 -1.62 -10.64 -0.03
C GLY A 215 -0.35 -9.96 -0.50
N ILE A 216 -0.49 -8.66 -0.72
CA ILE A 216 0.60 -7.78 -1.08
C ILE A 216 0.33 -6.38 -0.52
N SER A 217 1.38 -5.65 -0.21
CA SER A 217 1.29 -4.27 0.23
C SER A 217 2.41 -3.42 -0.32
N PHE A 218 2.19 -2.11 -0.33
CA PHE A 218 3.17 -1.12 -0.75
C PHE A 218 2.91 0.20 -0.03
N LEU A 219 3.92 1.06 -0.01
CA LEU A 219 3.81 2.42 0.50
C LEU A 219 3.55 3.40 -0.64
N MET A 220 2.77 4.41 -0.34
CA MET A 220 2.71 5.67 -1.06
C MET A 220 3.41 6.73 -0.20
N GLU A 221 4.29 7.51 -0.80
CA GLU A 221 4.97 8.60 -0.09
C GLU A 221 4.94 9.91 -0.88
N GLN A 222 5.18 11.01 -0.17
CA GLN A 222 5.40 12.32 -0.77
C GLN A 222 6.47 12.22 -1.86
N ASN A 223 6.16 12.76 -3.04
CA ASN A 223 7.12 12.84 -4.13
C ASN A 223 8.31 13.72 -3.71
N LYS A 224 9.53 13.26 -3.98
CA LYS A 224 10.77 14.01 -3.62
C LYS A 224 11.22 14.99 -4.71
N GLY A 225 10.40 15.19 -5.74
CA GLY A 225 10.73 15.88 -6.97
C GLY A 225 11.08 14.87 -8.07
N ALA A 226 10.99 15.31 -9.33
CA ALA A 226 11.56 14.54 -10.41
C ALA A 226 13.07 14.49 -10.16
N GLU A 227 13.66 13.28 -10.16
CA GLU A 227 15.11 13.19 -10.29
C GLU A 227 15.47 13.95 -11.57
N GLU A 228 16.09 15.13 -11.43
CA GLU A 228 16.93 15.65 -12.50
C GLU A 228 17.96 14.56 -12.69
N ASP A 229 17.80 13.86 -13.82
CA ASP A 229 18.74 12.90 -14.39
C ASP A 229 20.12 13.47 -14.08
N THR A 230 20.77 12.97 -13.02
CA THR A 230 22.03 13.53 -12.52
C THR A 230 23.12 12.97 -13.42
N LYS A 231 22.95 13.22 -14.72
CA LYS A 231 24.03 13.37 -15.67
C LYS A 231 24.81 14.57 -15.15
N VAL A 232 25.69 14.30 -14.18
CA VAL A 232 26.87 15.13 -13.95
C VAL A 232 27.36 15.50 -15.34
N SER A 233 27.25 16.78 -15.68
CA SER A 233 27.47 17.18 -17.06
C SER A 233 28.87 16.72 -17.45
N SER A 234 29.05 16.21 -18.67
CA SER A 234 30.36 15.77 -19.15
C SER A 234 31.45 16.84 -18.96
N ASP A 235 31.04 18.11 -18.90
CA ASP A 235 31.90 19.26 -18.67
C ASP A 235 32.32 19.41 -17.20
N GLU A 236 31.46 19.05 -16.24
CA GLU A 236 31.78 19.04 -14.82
C GLU A 236 32.77 17.92 -14.47
N ILE A 237 32.61 16.74 -15.10
CA ILE A 237 33.58 15.63 -15.02
C ILE A 237 34.93 16.05 -15.62
N ARG A 238 34.92 16.68 -16.80
CA ARG A 238 36.14 17.17 -17.45
C ARG A 238 36.86 18.21 -16.59
N ARG A 239 36.11 19.09 -15.92
CA ARG A 239 36.68 20.11 -15.02
C ARG A 239 37.34 19.46 -13.80
N LEU A 240 36.68 18.50 -13.15
CA LEU A 240 37.25 17.75 -12.01
C LEU A 240 38.52 16.98 -12.39
N ILE A 241 38.55 16.35 -13.57
CA ILE A 241 39.74 15.67 -14.10
C ILE A 241 40.86 16.68 -14.38
N ALA A 242 40.52 17.83 -14.98
CA ALA A 242 41.51 18.86 -15.31
C ALA A 242 42.11 19.54 -14.06
N GLU A 243 41.32 19.74 -13.00
CA GLU A 243 41.81 20.22 -11.69
C GLU A 243 42.74 19.18 -11.06
N SER A 244 42.33 17.91 -11.03
CA SER A 244 43.15 16.82 -10.47
C SER A 244 44.50 16.64 -11.20
N LEU A 245 44.52 16.76 -12.53
CA LEU A 245 45.75 16.71 -13.33
C LEU A 245 46.66 17.92 -13.09
N ARG A 246 46.06 19.09 -12.83
CA ARG A 246 46.81 20.31 -12.52
C ARG A 246 47.48 20.18 -11.15
N ASP A 247 46.74 19.73 -10.15
CA ASP A 247 47.24 19.51 -8.80
C ASP A 247 48.37 18.48 -8.78
N PHE A 248 48.23 17.39 -9.54
CA PHE A 248 49.27 16.38 -9.72
C PHE A 248 50.54 16.96 -10.36
N ALA A 249 50.39 17.78 -11.40
CA ALA A 249 51.51 18.44 -12.06
C ALA A 249 52.24 19.43 -11.14
N SER A 250 51.52 20.20 -10.30
CA SER A 250 52.12 21.08 -9.30
C SER A 250 52.90 20.31 -8.25
N THR A 251 52.39 19.17 -7.76
CA THR A 251 53.13 18.34 -6.79
C THR A 251 54.42 17.73 -7.37
N LEU A 252 54.49 17.48 -8.68
CA LEU A 252 55.70 17.03 -9.35
C LEU A 252 56.73 18.16 -9.54
N MET A 253 56.28 19.40 -9.74
CA MET A 253 57.15 20.56 -9.87
C MET A 253 57.70 21.07 -8.53
N GLU A 254 56.96 20.90 -7.43
CA GLU A 254 57.43 21.24 -6.08
C GLU A 254 58.36 20.17 -5.48
N GLY A 255 58.38 18.96 -6.06
CA GLY A 255 59.26 17.85 -5.67
C GLY A 255 60.57 17.72 -6.45
N SER A 256 60.91 18.70 -7.31
CA SER A 256 62.16 18.79 -8.10
C SER A 256 63.04 19.93 -7.58
#